data_AF-A0A221SLY9-F1
#
_entry.id   AF-A0A221SLY9-F1
#
_cell.length_a   1.000
_cell.length_b   1.000
_cell.length_c   1.000
_cell.angle_alpha   90.00
_cell.angle_beta   90.00
_cell.angle_gamma   90.00
#
_symmetry.space_group_name_H-M   'P 1'
#
loop_
_entity.id
_entity.type
_entity.pdbx_description
1 polymer ?
#
loop_
_entity_poly.entity_id
_entity_poly.type
_entity_poly.pdbx_seq_one_letter_code
_entity_poly.pdbx_strand_id
1 'polypeptide(L)'
;FGSSGCGKSTVIQLIQRFYDPLEGAVMIDGTDIRQLNIKWLRQHIGVVSQEPVLFATTIAENIRYGRDGVSQAEIEMAAKEANAHDFISKLPLKYETLVGERGAQLSGGQKQRIAIARALVRDPKILLLDEATSAS
;
A
#
# COMPACT_ATOMS: atom_id res chain seq x y z
N PHE A 1 3.17 -18.18 -5.93
CA PHE A 1 3.50 -19.38 -5.12
C PHE A 1 4.97 -19.36 -4.69
N GLY A 2 5.29 -19.81 -3.49
CA GLY A 2 6.66 -19.98 -2.96
C GLY A 2 6.66 -19.90 -1.44
N SER A 3 7.24 -20.91 -0.79
CA SER A 3 7.22 -21.10 0.67
C SER A 3 7.83 -19.93 1.44
N SER A 4 7.44 -19.75 2.71
CA SER A 4 8.11 -18.84 3.64
C SER A 4 9.62 -19.09 3.62
N GLY A 5 10.40 -18.08 3.28
CA GLY A 5 11.86 -18.18 3.09
C GLY A 5 12.35 -18.19 1.64
N CYS A 6 11.48 -18.22 0.62
CA CYS A 6 11.93 -18.20 -0.79
C CYS A 6 12.39 -16.82 -1.32
N GLY A 7 12.63 -15.84 -0.43
CA GLY A 7 13.20 -14.54 -0.82
C GLY A 7 12.21 -13.49 -1.35
N LYS A 8 10.89 -13.65 -1.21
CA LYS A 8 9.89 -12.65 -1.66
C LYS A 8 10.11 -11.28 -1.02
N SER A 9 10.32 -11.25 0.29
CA SER A 9 10.63 -10.02 1.01
C SER A 9 11.97 -9.42 0.57
N THR A 10 12.96 -10.27 0.22
CA THR A 10 14.23 -9.84 -0.36
C THR A 10 14.02 -9.17 -1.73
N VAL A 11 13.14 -9.69 -2.59
CA VAL A 11 12.81 -9.06 -3.88
C VAL A 11 12.19 -7.68 -3.68
N ILE A 12 11.23 -7.54 -2.76
CA ILE A 12 10.61 -6.25 -2.41
C ILE A 12 11.66 -5.27 -1.87
N GLN A 13 12.60 -5.74 -1.06
CA GLN A 13 13.69 -4.92 -0.52
C GLN A 13 14.71 -4.49 -1.59
N LEU A 14 15.03 -5.36 -2.54
CA LEU A 14 15.91 -5.06 -3.67
C LEU A 14 15.27 -4.04 -4.62
N ILE A 15 13.98 -4.20 -4.97
CA ILE A 15 13.25 -3.23 -5.82
C ILE A 15 13.17 -1.84 -5.15
N GLN A 16 12.97 -1.79 -3.84
CA GLN A 16 12.99 -0.53 -3.06
C GLN A 16 14.39 0.02 -2.78
N ARG A 17 15.43 -0.70 -3.25
CA ARG A 17 16.84 -0.40 -3.05
C ARG A 17 17.19 -0.16 -1.58
N PHE A 18 16.65 -1.01 -0.70
CA PHE A 18 17.15 -1.13 0.67
C PHE A 18 18.48 -1.88 0.70
N TYR A 19 18.70 -2.75 -0.28
CA TYR A 19 19.95 -3.43 -0.57
C TYR A 19 20.21 -3.37 -2.07
N ASP A 20 21.49 -3.38 -2.47
CA ASP A 20 21.89 -3.60 -3.86
C ASP A 20 22.18 -5.10 -4.06
N PRO A 21 21.89 -5.68 -5.24
CA PRO A 21 22.22 -7.08 -5.51
C PRO A 21 23.75 -7.28 -5.56
N LEU A 22 24.24 -8.38 -4.97
CA LEU A 22 25.67 -8.73 -5.02
C LEU A 22 26.14 -9.04 -6.44
N GLU A 23 25.31 -9.74 -7.21
CA GLU A 23 25.53 -10.05 -8.62
C GLU A 23 24.26 -9.78 -9.43
N GLY A 24 24.42 -9.42 -10.71
CA GLY A 24 23.32 -9.08 -11.62
C GLY A 24 22.84 -7.63 -11.48
N ALA A 25 21.59 -7.40 -11.88
CA ALA A 25 20.95 -6.08 -11.87
C ALA A 25 19.44 -6.19 -11.66
N VAL A 26 18.86 -5.16 -11.04
CA VAL A 26 17.40 -4.95 -11.01
C VAL A 26 17.12 -3.77 -11.92
N MET A 27 16.21 -3.94 -12.87
CA MET A 27 15.90 -2.94 -13.89
C MET A 27 14.43 -2.53 -13.82
N ILE A 28 14.17 -1.24 -14.00
CA ILE A 28 12.83 -0.66 -14.25
C ILE A 28 12.91 0.03 -15.61
N ASP A 29 12.02 -0.36 -16.54
CA ASP A 29 11.99 0.14 -17.92
C ASP A 29 13.36 0.10 -18.61
N GLY A 30 14.11 -1.00 -18.41
CA GLY A 30 15.44 -1.21 -18.98
C GLY A 30 16.56 -0.40 -18.33
N THR A 31 16.27 0.42 -17.32
CA THR A 31 17.27 1.18 -16.57
C THR A 31 17.58 0.49 -15.25
N ASP A 32 18.87 0.28 -14.95
CA ASP A 32 19.29 -0.26 -13.65
C ASP A 32 18.90 0.71 -12.52
N ILE A 33 18.20 0.21 -11.50
CA ILE A 33 17.72 1.02 -10.38
C ILE A 33 18.87 1.68 -9.60
N ARG A 34 20.11 1.17 -9.72
CA ARG A 34 21.31 1.76 -9.12
C ARG A 34 21.66 3.12 -9.71
N GLN A 35 21.24 3.38 -10.95
CA GLN A 35 21.45 4.64 -11.67
C GLN A 35 20.38 5.69 -11.34
N LEU A 36 19.26 5.29 -10.73
CA LEU A 36 18.16 6.17 -10.38
C LEU A 36 18.40 6.87 -9.05
N ASN A 37 17.88 8.10 -8.92
CA ASN A 37 17.83 8.78 -7.63
C ASN A 37 16.89 8.01 -6.68
N ILE A 38 17.37 7.65 -5.50
CA ILE A 38 16.64 6.81 -4.55
C ILE A 38 15.32 7.43 -4.06
N LYS A 39 15.28 8.76 -3.90
CA LYS A 39 14.05 9.47 -3.49
C LYS A 39 13.03 9.44 -4.61
N TRP A 40 13.46 9.70 -5.84
CA TRP A 40 12.60 9.62 -7.02
C TRP A 40 12.05 8.20 -7.20
N LEU A 41 12.90 7.17 -7.13
CA LEU A 41 12.48 5.77 -7.23
C LEU A 41 11.37 5.43 -6.22
N ARG A 42 11.59 5.74 -4.93
CA ARG A 42 10.63 5.44 -3.86
C ARG A 42 9.37 6.30 -3.88
N GLN A 43 9.36 7.41 -4.62
CA GLN A 43 8.15 8.20 -4.87
C GLN A 43 7.21 7.51 -5.85
N HIS A 44 7.75 6.73 -6.80
CA HIS A 44 6.97 6.03 -7.81
C HIS A 44 6.55 4.61 -7.41
N ILE A 45 7.00 4.13 -6.25
CA ILE A 45 6.65 2.82 -5.70
C ILE A 45 5.67 2.99 -4.54
N GLY A 46 4.51 2.34 -4.63
CA GLY A 46 3.59 2.10 -3.53
C GLY A 46 3.79 0.69 -2.96
N VAL A 47 3.74 0.54 -1.64
CA VAL A 47 3.86 -0.77 -0.98
C VAL A 47 2.67 -0.98 -0.06
N VAL A 48 2.05 -2.16 -0.14
CA VAL A 48 0.98 -2.59 0.76
C VAL A 48 1.42 -3.85 1.48
N SER A 49 1.46 -3.81 2.81
CA SER A 49 1.83 -4.96 3.65
C SER A 49 0.68 -5.96 3.80
N GLN A 50 1.02 -7.22 4.09
CA GLN A 50 0.05 -8.29 4.40
C GLN A 50 -0.85 -7.94 5.58
N GLU A 51 -0.27 -7.40 6.65
CA GLU A 51 -0.97 -6.86 7.81
C GLU A 51 -0.87 -5.33 7.78
N PRO A 52 -1.82 -4.64 7.11
CA PRO A 52 -1.79 -3.21 7.05
C PRO A 52 -2.23 -2.61 8.38
N VAL A 53 -1.39 -1.72 8.90
CA VAL A 53 -1.70 -0.92 10.06
C VAL A 53 -2.46 0.33 9.63
N LEU A 54 -3.63 0.52 10.21
CA LEU A 54 -4.39 1.76 10.09
C LEU A 54 -4.06 2.66 11.28
N PHE A 55 -3.87 3.95 11.01
CA PHE A 55 -3.72 4.96 12.04
C PHE A 55 -5.05 5.13 12.79
N ALA A 56 -4.97 5.49 14.07
CA ALA A 56 -6.12 5.75 14.93
C ALA A 56 -6.80 7.08 14.59
N THR A 57 -7.38 7.17 13.39
CA THR A 57 -8.04 8.33 12.79
C THR A 57 -9.17 7.86 11.86
N THR A 58 -9.79 8.75 11.10
CA THR A 58 -10.88 8.40 10.17
C THR A 58 -10.39 7.56 8.99
N ILE A 59 -11.30 6.86 8.30
CA ILE A 59 -10.97 6.15 7.06
C ILE A 59 -10.46 7.13 5.99
N ALA A 60 -11.07 8.32 5.89
CA ALA A 60 -10.62 9.38 4.99
C ALA A 60 -9.15 9.76 5.23
N GLU A 61 -8.80 10.05 6.48
CA GLU A 61 -7.43 10.42 6.87
C GLU A 61 -6.44 9.27 6.64
N ASN A 62 -6.88 8.03 6.90
CA ASN A 62 -6.09 6.86 6.58
C ASN A 62 -5.78 6.77 5.08
N ILE A 63 -6.72 7.08 4.18
CA ILE A 63 -6.45 7.06 2.74
C ILE A 63 -5.58 8.27 2.35
N ARG A 64 -5.95 9.48 2.82
CA ARG A 64 -5.26 10.75 2.56
C ARG A 64 -3.77 10.71 2.90
N TYR A 65 -3.36 9.92 3.89
CA TYR A 65 -1.95 9.75 4.27
C TYR A 65 -1.03 9.31 3.12
N GLY A 66 -1.56 8.84 1.99
CA GLY A 66 -0.78 8.55 0.79
C GLY A 66 -0.15 9.78 0.12
N ARG A 67 -0.77 10.97 0.22
CA ARG A 67 -0.30 12.23 -0.38
C ARG A 67 -1.01 13.45 0.22
N ASP A 68 -0.29 14.54 0.45
CA ASP A 68 -0.89 15.81 0.89
C ASP A 68 -1.84 16.40 -0.16
N GLY A 69 -2.88 17.10 0.30
CA GLY A 69 -3.81 17.82 -0.58
C GLY A 69 -4.79 16.93 -1.35
N VAL A 70 -4.89 15.64 -1.02
CA VAL A 70 -5.86 14.72 -1.64
C VAL A 70 -7.29 15.14 -1.28
N SER A 71 -8.07 15.41 -2.32
CA SER A 71 -9.49 15.76 -2.22
C SER A 71 -10.36 14.56 -1.82
N GLN A 72 -11.57 14.84 -1.32
CA GLN A 72 -12.54 13.79 -1.01
C GLN A 72 -12.92 12.94 -2.24
N ALA A 73 -12.97 13.54 -3.43
CA ALA A 73 -13.26 12.83 -4.67
C ALA A 73 -12.15 11.82 -5.04
N GLU A 74 -10.88 12.20 -4.84
CA GLU A 74 -9.74 11.29 -5.04
C GLU A 74 -9.72 10.16 -4.01
N ILE A 75 -10.09 10.44 -2.75
CA ILE A 75 -10.25 9.40 -1.71
C ILE A 75 -11.33 8.39 -2.14
N GLU A 76 -12.47 8.87 -2.63
CA GLU A 76 -13.56 8.01 -3.10
C GLU A 76 -13.16 7.19 -4.32
N MET A 77 -12.43 7.79 -5.26
CA MET A 77 -11.92 7.11 -6.45
C MET A 77 -10.96 5.98 -6.06
N ALA A 78 -9.95 6.27 -5.25
CA ALA A 78 -8.99 5.28 -4.77
C ALA A 78 -9.69 4.16 -3.96
N ALA A 79 -10.70 4.52 -3.16
CA ALA A 79 -11.50 3.54 -2.43
C ALA A 79 -12.36 2.66 -3.34
N LYS A 80 -12.85 3.17 -4.48
CA LYS A 80 -13.58 2.37 -5.48
C LYS A 80 -12.64 1.39 -6.19
N GLU A 81 -11.48 1.86 -6.62
CA GLU A 81 -10.45 1.02 -7.25
C GLU A 81 -9.96 -0.08 -6.31
N ALA A 82 -9.82 0.22 -5.01
CA ALA A 82 -9.49 -0.76 -3.99
C ALA A 82 -10.66 -1.66 -3.54
N ASN A 83 -11.84 -1.52 -4.15
CA ASN A 83 -13.07 -2.24 -3.76
C ASN A 83 -13.45 -2.06 -2.27
N ALA A 84 -13.18 -0.86 -1.75
CA ALA A 84 -13.45 -0.45 -0.37
C ALA A 84 -14.71 0.42 -0.25
N HIS A 85 -15.04 1.18 -1.28
CA HIS A 85 -16.12 2.17 -1.26
C HIS A 85 -17.46 1.60 -0.79
N ASP A 86 -17.84 0.41 -1.24
CA ASP A 86 -19.15 -0.18 -0.96
C ASP A 86 -19.34 -0.52 0.52
N PHE A 87 -18.30 -1.04 1.19
CA PHE A 87 -18.39 -1.34 2.61
C PHE A 87 -18.28 -0.05 3.44
N ILE A 88 -17.42 0.89 3.03
CA ILE A 88 -17.27 2.19 3.71
C ILE A 88 -18.62 2.91 3.70
N SER A 89 -19.31 2.93 2.56
CA SER A 89 -20.61 3.61 2.40
C SER A 89 -21.74 3.03 3.25
N LYS A 90 -21.59 1.79 3.72
CA LYS A 90 -22.53 1.12 4.63
C LYS A 90 -22.28 1.44 6.11
N LEU A 91 -21.15 2.06 6.45
CA LEU A 91 -20.86 2.48 7.82
C LEU A 91 -21.67 3.73 8.18
N PRO A 92 -22.12 3.90 9.45
CA PRO A 92 -22.93 5.05 9.86
C PRO A 92 -22.27 6.41 9.56
N LEU A 93 -20.94 6.50 9.76
CA LEU A 93 -20.15 7.71 9.53
C LEU A 93 -19.38 7.67 8.20
N LYS A 94 -19.57 6.63 7.38
CA LYS A 94 -18.89 6.44 6.08
C LYS A 94 -17.38 6.66 6.20
N TYR A 95 -16.82 7.58 5.41
CA TYR A 95 -15.40 7.94 5.40
C TYR A 95 -14.92 8.61 6.70
N GLU A 96 -15.81 9.22 7.48
CA GLU A 96 -15.52 9.83 8.79
C GLU A 96 -15.52 8.79 9.93
N THR A 97 -15.69 7.51 9.62
CA THR A 97 -15.63 6.45 10.64
C THR A 97 -14.21 6.36 11.20
N LEU A 98 -14.05 6.55 12.51
CA LEU A 98 -12.79 6.33 13.21
C LEU A 98 -12.42 4.84 13.19
N VAL A 99 -11.16 4.53 12.92
CA VAL A 99 -10.58 3.18 12.96
C VAL A 99 -9.35 3.15 13.88
N GLY A 100 -8.77 1.98 14.12
CA GLY A 100 -7.66 1.79 15.06
C GLY A 100 -8.14 1.25 16.43
N GLU A 101 -7.29 1.30 17.46
CA GLU A 101 -7.56 0.67 18.77
C GLU A 101 -8.88 1.09 19.43
N ARG A 102 -9.33 2.33 19.21
CA ARG A 102 -10.57 2.89 19.78
C ARG A 102 -11.68 3.11 18.74
N GLY A 103 -11.47 2.67 17.50
CA GLY A 103 -12.40 2.89 16.39
C GLY A 103 -13.24 1.65 16.05
N ALA A 104 -13.93 1.73 14.91
CA ALA A 104 -14.66 0.61 14.33
C ALA A 104 -13.73 -0.59 14.08
N GLN A 105 -14.21 -1.77 14.48
CA GLN A 105 -13.52 -3.03 14.22
C GLN A 105 -13.71 -3.40 12.74
N LEU A 106 -12.62 -3.32 11.98
CA LEU A 106 -12.57 -3.75 10.58
C LEU A 106 -11.96 -5.15 10.48
N SER A 107 -12.49 -5.96 9.58
CA SER A 107 -11.87 -7.24 9.24
C SER A 107 -10.49 -7.03 8.59
N GLY A 108 -9.64 -8.06 8.60
CA GLY A 108 -8.32 -7.99 7.93
C GLY A 108 -8.44 -7.59 6.46
N GLY A 109 -9.39 -8.17 5.73
CA GLY A 109 -9.64 -7.80 4.33
C GLY A 109 -10.14 -6.36 4.13
N GLN A 110 -10.93 -5.81 5.06
CA GLN A 110 -11.33 -4.40 5.01
C GLN A 110 -10.14 -3.47 5.27
N LYS A 111 -9.29 -3.79 6.25
CA LYS A 111 -8.04 -3.05 6.51
C LYS A 111 -7.13 -3.08 5.29
N GLN A 112 -7.03 -4.23 4.62
CA GLN A 112 -6.24 -4.39 3.41
C GLN A 112 -6.72 -3.49 2.27
N ARG A 113 -8.02 -3.45 2.01
CA ARG A 113 -8.58 -2.57 0.97
C ARG A 113 -8.37 -1.08 1.28
N ILE A 114 -8.45 -0.67 2.54
CA ILE A 114 -8.11 0.72 2.93
C ILE A 114 -6.63 1.02 2.70
N ALA A 115 -5.73 0.09 2.99
CA ALA A 115 -4.31 0.27 2.73
C ALA A 115 -3.98 0.29 1.23
N ILE A 116 -4.67 -0.51 0.42
CA ILE A 116 -4.59 -0.44 -1.04
C ILE A 116 -5.07 0.94 -1.52
N ALA A 117 -6.22 1.43 -1.04
CA ALA A 117 -6.69 2.78 -1.38
C ALA A 117 -5.68 3.88 -1.00
N ARG A 118 -5.04 3.78 0.19
CA ARG A 118 -3.94 4.68 0.61
C ARG A 118 -2.77 4.63 -0.37
N ALA A 119 -2.40 3.44 -0.85
CA ALA A 119 -1.31 3.31 -1.81
C ALA A 119 -1.69 3.86 -3.18
N LEU A 120 -2.92 3.62 -3.65
CA LEU A 120 -3.44 4.10 -4.93
C LEU A 120 -3.58 5.62 -5.00
N VAL A 121 -4.00 6.27 -3.90
CA VAL A 121 -4.19 7.74 -3.91
C VAL A 121 -2.89 8.53 -4.07
N ARG A 122 -1.74 7.85 -3.92
CA ARG A 122 -0.41 8.40 -4.21
C ARG A 122 -0.09 8.43 -5.70
N ASP A 123 -0.90 7.78 -6.54
CA ASP A 123 -0.67 7.55 -7.97
C ASP A 123 0.71 6.91 -8.26
N PRO A 124 1.03 5.75 -7.66
CA PRO A 124 2.30 5.09 -7.88
C PRO A 124 2.35 4.48 -9.29
N LYS A 125 3.52 4.52 -9.92
CA LYS A 125 3.76 3.80 -11.20
C LYS A 125 3.93 2.30 -11.00
N ILE A 126 4.38 1.90 -9.81
CA ILE A 126 4.59 0.51 -9.43
C ILE A 126 3.93 0.27 -8.07
N LEU A 127 2.99 -0.67 -8.01
CA LEU A 127 2.37 -1.10 -6.75
C LEU A 127 2.89 -2.49 -6.36
N LEU A 128 3.56 -2.57 -5.23
CA LEU A 128 4.05 -3.82 -4.65
C LEU A 128 3.08 -4.27 -3.55
N LEU A 129 2.52 -5.46 -3.71
CA LEU A 129 1.69 -6.12 -2.70
C LEU A 129 2.53 -7.19 -2.00
N ASP A 130 2.79 -7.01 -0.72
CA ASP A 130 3.45 -8.03 0.08
C ASP A 130 2.41 -9.05 0.56
N GLU A 131 2.12 -10.02 -0.29
CA GLU A 131 1.41 -11.23 0.11
C GLU A 131 2.46 -12.23 0.63
N ALA A 132 2.84 -12.10 1.91
CA ALA A 132 3.46 -13.23 2.56
C ALA A 132 2.42 -14.35 2.61
N THR A 133 2.55 -15.31 1.69
CA THR A 133 1.84 -16.59 1.77
C THR A 133 2.18 -17.19 3.11
N SER A 134 1.26 -17.09 4.07
CA SER A 134 1.20 -17.97 5.22
C SER A 134 1.23 -19.38 4.64
N ALA A 135 2.37 -20.07 4.81
CA ALA A 135 2.37 -21.52 4.74
C ALA A 135 1.38 -21.99 5.80
N SER A 136 0.15 -22.28 5.37
CA SER A 136 -0.80 -23.10 6.10
C SER A 136 -0.67 -24.51 5.55
#